data_AF-A0A935FI58-F1
#
_entry.id   AF-A0A935FI58-F1
#
_cell.length_a   1.000
_cell.length_b   1.000
_cell.length_c   1.000
_cell.angle_alpha   90.00
_cell.angle_beta   90.00
_cell.angle_gamma   90.00
#
_symmetry.space_group_name_H-M   'P 1'
#
loop_
_entity.id
_entity.type
_entity.pdbx_description
1 polymer ?
#
loop_
_entity_poly.entity_id
_entity_poly.type
_entity_poly.pdbx_seq_one_letter_code
_entity_poly.pdbx_strand_id
1 'polypeptide(L)'
;MTAVYTLTNPVTAGLVVRSRMWPGVHSCALDPGQPLRVERPVGFFRAEGPVPPSATLALKPLPAWAHLPPADYRALLNGAIAEREAALAAERAAAGRAVLGPRRVLAQSPLDTPPTHAPRRQLSPRVASTNKWARIEAPQRLKAFLEHYRCAWVAFRSGVRDVVFPPGTYAMRLHAGVCWAAPS
;
A
#
# COMPACT_ATOMS: atom_id res chain seq x y z
N MET A 1 3.68 -8.17 1.90
CA MET A 1 4.05 -8.03 0.47
C MET A 1 5.36 -8.79 0.28
N THR A 2 5.39 -9.84 -0.55
CA THR A 2 6.56 -10.73 -0.71
C THR A 2 7.54 -10.17 -1.75
N ALA A 3 8.81 -10.57 -1.72
CA ALA A 3 9.81 -10.13 -2.72
C ALA A 3 9.44 -10.55 -4.15
N VAL A 4 8.85 -11.74 -4.30
CA VAL A 4 8.37 -12.26 -5.59
C VAL A 4 7.30 -11.34 -6.19
N TYR A 5 6.39 -10.81 -5.37
CA TYR A 5 5.39 -9.84 -5.83
C TYR A 5 6.07 -8.63 -6.48
N THR A 6 7.05 -8.03 -5.78
CA THR A 6 7.73 -6.83 -6.26
C THR A 6 8.52 -7.10 -7.54
N LEU A 7 9.24 -8.22 -7.61
CA LEU A 7 10.05 -8.60 -8.76
C LEU A 7 9.21 -8.98 -10.00
N THR A 8 8.01 -9.52 -9.79
CA THR A 8 7.08 -9.90 -10.88
C THR A 8 6.05 -8.83 -11.20
N ASN A 9 6.08 -7.67 -10.52
CA ASN A 9 5.16 -6.57 -10.77
C ASN A 9 5.22 -6.06 -12.22
N PRO A 10 6.38 -5.90 -12.88
CA PRO A 10 6.44 -5.52 -14.28
C PRO A 10 5.78 -6.50 -15.24
N VAL A 11 5.82 -7.80 -14.92
CA VAL A 11 5.16 -8.86 -15.70
C VAL A 11 3.66 -8.84 -15.46
N THR A 12 3.25 -8.68 -14.20
CA THR A 12 1.84 -8.57 -13.78
C THR A 12 1.16 -7.37 -14.46
N ALA A 13 1.86 -6.24 -14.54
CA ALA A 13 1.38 -5.02 -15.21
C ALA A 13 1.40 -5.11 -16.75
N GLY A 14 1.85 -6.22 -17.34
CA GLY A 14 1.92 -6.39 -18.79
C GLY A 14 3.00 -5.52 -19.47
N LEU A 15 4.00 -5.05 -18.72
CA LEU A 15 5.06 -4.19 -19.27
C LEU A 15 6.13 -5.02 -19.98
N VAL A 16 6.48 -6.19 -19.45
CA VAL A 16 7.51 -7.09 -19.97
C VAL A 16 7.09 -8.56 -19.85
N VAL A 17 7.67 -9.44 -20.67
CA VAL A 17 7.36 -10.89 -20.64
C VAL A 17 7.99 -11.57 -19.44
N ARG A 18 9.18 -11.14 -19.05
CA ARG A 18 9.99 -11.68 -17.95
C ARG A 18 10.47 -10.52 -17.09
N SER A 19 10.54 -10.73 -15.78
CA SER A 19 11.03 -9.78 -14.78
C SER A 19 12.43 -9.28 -15.12
N ARG A 20 13.33 -10.16 -15.57
CA ARG A 20 14.70 -9.80 -16.01
C ARG A 20 14.78 -8.85 -17.22
N MET A 21 13.69 -8.68 -17.96
CA MET A 21 13.63 -7.74 -19.10
C MET A 21 13.19 -6.34 -18.66
N TRP A 22 12.88 -6.14 -17.39
CA TRP A 22 12.55 -4.83 -16.85
C TRP A 22 13.76 -3.90 -16.99
N PRO A 23 13.63 -2.75 -17.68
CA PRO A 23 14.77 -1.85 -17.90
C PRO A 23 15.11 -0.98 -16.68
N GLY A 24 14.25 -0.95 -15.66
CA GLY A 24 14.52 -0.26 -14.40
C GLY A 24 15.26 -1.14 -13.40
N VAL A 25 15.36 -0.66 -12.15
CA VAL A 25 16.03 -1.40 -11.06
C VAL A 25 15.38 -2.77 -10.87
N HIS A 26 16.20 -3.81 -10.88
CA HIS A 26 15.77 -5.19 -10.70
C HIS A 26 16.75 -5.94 -9.80
N SER A 27 16.30 -6.32 -8.59
CA SER A 27 17.18 -6.89 -7.57
C SER A 27 17.47 -8.38 -7.73
N CYS A 28 16.85 -9.11 -8.68
CA CYS A 28 17.19 -10.53 -8.88
C CYS A 28 18.60 -10.75 -9.44
N ALA A 29 19.21 -9.71 -10.03
CA ALA A 29 20.57 -9.74 -10.54
C ALA A 29 21.61 -9.28 -9.50
N LEU A 30 21.17 -8.90 -8.30
CA LEU A 30 22.01 -8.39 -7.23
C LEU A 30 22.15 -9.46 -6.14
N ASP A 31 23.38 -9.71 -5.71
CA ASP A 31 23.65 -10.63 -4.63
C ASP A 31 23.36 -9.99 -3.26
N PRO A 32 22.58 -10.64 -2.39
CA PRO A 32 22.44 -10.19 -1.01
C PRO A 32 23.82 -10.06 -0.33
N GLY A 33 24.04 -8.94 0.36
CA GLY A 33 25.29 -8.62 1.03
C GLY A 33 26.35 -7.98 0.13
N GLN A 34 26.23 -8.06 -1.20
CA GLN A 34 27.19 -7.41 -2.08
C GLN A 34 26.95 -5.89 -2.09
N PRO A 35 27.97 -5.07 -1.78
CA PRO A 35 27.83 -3.63 -1.80
C PRO A 35 27.71 -3.12 -3.23
N LEU A 36 26.71 -2.27 -3.47
CA LEU A 36 26.47 -1.54 -4.69
C LEU A 36 26.62 -0.04 -4.39
N ARG A 37 27.60 0.60 -5.03
CA ARG A 37 27.73 2.06 -4.99
C ARG A 37 26.73 2.68 -5.97
N VAL A 38 25.86 3.53 -5.46
CA VAL A 38 24.87 4.27 -6.25
C VAL A 38 25.12 5.77 -6.13
N GLU A 39 24.96 6.47 -7.24
CA GLU A 39 25.01 7.93 -7.28
C GLU A 39 23.63 8.51 -7.00
N ARG A 40 23.59 9.67 -6.36
CA ARG A 40 22.35 10.40 -6.07
C ARG A 40 21.71 10.84 -7.39
N PRO A 41 20.46 10.44 -7.68
CA PRO A 41 19.81 10.79 -8.92
C PRO A 41 19.51 12.30 -8.98
N VAL A 42 19.71 12.88 -10.16
CA VAL A 42 19.49 14.31 -10.42
C VAL A 42 17.98 14.61 -10.41
N GLY A 43 17.59 15.74 -9.82
CA GLY A 43 16.20 16.24 -9.84
C GLY A 43 15.27 15.68 -8.76
N PHE A 44 15.64 14.61 -8.04
CA PHE A 44 14.83 14.03 -6.96
C PHE A 44 15.18 14.57 -5.57
N PHE A 45 16.41 15.09 -5.40
CA PHE A 45 16.93 15.54 -4.12
C PHE A 45 17.43 16.98 -4.21
N ARG A 46 17.29 17.73 -3.11
CA ARG A 46 17.84 19.09 -2.99
C ARG A 46 19.38 19.04 -3.05
N ALA A 47 19.99 20.02 -3.72
CA ALA A 47 21.45 20.10 -3.86
C ALA A 47 22.15 20.13 -2.49
N GLU A 48 21.77 21.06 -1.61
CA GLU A 48 22.23 21.14 -0.20
C GLU A 48 21.35 20.32 0.77
N GLY A 49 20.72 19.24 0.29
CA GLY A 49 19.94 18.35 1.14
C GLY A 49 20.80 17.38 1.98
N PRO A 50 20.21 16.70 2.98
CA PRO A 50 20.92 15.74 3.83
C PRO A 50 21.35 14.45 3.11
N VAL A 51 20.92 14.25 1.86
CA VAL A 51 21.21 13.04 1.09
C VAL A 51 22.58 13.18 0.41
N PRO A 52 23.54 12.28 0.68
CA PRO A 52 24.90 12.39 0.14
C PRO A 52 24.92 12.20 -1.39
N PRO A 53 25.97 12.68 -2.09
CA PRO A 53 26.09 12.54 -3.54
C PRO A 53 26.22 11.08 -4.01
N SER A 54 26.72 10.19 -3.15
CA SER A 54 26.73 8.75 -3.40
C SER A 54 26.50 7.98 -2.10
N ALA A 55 26.00 6.75 -2.22
CA ALA A 55 25.82 5.84 -1.09
C ALA A 55 26.18 4.42 -1.52
N THR A 56 26.71 3.64 -0.57
CA THR A 56 26.89 2.19 -0.75
C THR A 56 25.72 1.47 -0.11
N LEU A 57 24.97 0.73 -0.92
CA LEU A 57 23.80 -0.04 -0.50
C LEU A 57 24.09 -1.52 -0.65
N ALA A 58 23.62 -2.33 0.29
CA ALA A 58 23.66 -3.79 0.16
C ALA A 58 22.25 -4.34 0.38
N LEU A 59 21.84 -5.28 -0.47
CA LEU A 59 20.57 -5.98 -0.26
C LEU A 59 20.70 -6.92 0.93
N LYS A 60 19.77 -6.85 1.87
CA LYS A 60 19.68 -7.88 2.91
C LYS A 60 18.89 -9.07 2.40
N PRO A 61 19.31 -10.31 2.73
CA PRO A 61 18.51 -11.48 2.41
C PRO A 61 17.14 -11.39 3.11
N LEU A 62 16.14 -12.04 2.53
CA LEU A 62 14.82 -12.11 3.16
C LEU A 62 14.93 -12.81 4.51
N PRO A 63 14.28 -12.30 5.58
CA PRO A 63 14.42 -12.87 6.93
C PRO A 63 14.13 -14.38 6.98
N ALA A 64 13.12 -14.84 6.24
CA ALA A 64 12.77 -16.26 6.17
C ALA A 64 13.86 -17.15 5.57
N TRP A 65 14.76 -16.58 4.76
CA TRP A 65 15.79 -17.28 3.99
C TRP A 65 17.20 -16.80 4.35
N ALA A 66 17.36 -16.04 5.43
CA ALA A 66 18.65 -15.46 5.82
C ALA A 66 19.70 -16.52 6.20
N HIS A 67 19.26 -17.72 6.57
CA HIS A 67 20.11 -18.85 6.92
C HIS A 67 20.62 -19.64 5.69
N LEU A 68 20.09 -19.36 4.50
CA LEU A 68 20.46 -20.11 3.30
C LEU A 68 21.78 -19.64 2.70
N PRO A 69 22.60 -20.55 2.16
CA PRO A 69 23.71 -20.20 1.30
C PRO A 69 23.26 -19.31 0.13
N PRO A 70 24.12 -18.40 -0.37
CA PRO A 70 23.75 -17.51 -1.46
C PRO A 70 23.25 -18.23 -2.72
N ALA A 71 23.82 -19.38 -3.07
CA ALA A 71 23.40 -20.17 -4.22
C ALA A 71 21.96 -20.70 -4.07
N ASP A 72 21.63 -21.26 -2.91
CA ASP A 72 20.30 -21.81 -2.61
C ASP A 72 19.25 -20.72 -2.54
N TYR A 73 19.59 -19.58 -1.93
CA TYR A 73 18.75 -18.38 -1.91
C TYR A 73 18.37 -17.95 -3.34
N ARG A 74 19.37 -17.84 -4.23
CA ARG A 74 19.13 -17.46 -5.64
C ARG A 74 18.27 -18.50 -6.35
N ALA A 75 18.55 -19.78 -6.15
CA ALA A 75 17.80 -20.86 -6.78
C ALA A 75 16.32 -20.82 -6.38
N LEU A 76 16.03 -20.70 -5.08
CA LEU A 76 14.66 -20.58 -4.57
C LEU A 76 13.95 -19.33 -5.08
N LEU A 77 14.62 -18.17 -5.01
CA LEU A 77 14.03 -16.92 -5.48
C LEU A 77 13.72 -16.97 -6.98
N ASN A 78 14.66 -17.46 -7.80
CA ASN A 78 14.47 -17.58 -9.24
C ASN A 78 13.41 -18.63 -9.60
N GLY A 79 13.33 -19.73 -8.86
CA GLY A 79 12.26 -20.72 -9.00
C GLY A 79 10.88 -20.12 -8.75
N ALA A 80 10.71 -19.42 -7.63
CA ALA A 80 9.45 -18.76 -7.28
C ALA A 80 9.07 -17.64 -8.28
N ILE A 81 10.05 -16.90 -8.81
CA ILE A 81 9.81 -15.93 -9.90
C ILE A 81 9.36 -16.65 -11.17
N ALA A 82 10.04 -17.73 -11.58
CA ALA A 82 9.72 -18.45 -12.80
C ALA A 82 8.32 -19.08 -12.75
N GLU A 83 7.92 -19.67 -11.61
CA GLU A 83 6.57 -20.18 -11.38
C GLU A 83 5.52 -19.09 -11.52
N ARG A 84 5.75 -17.93 -10.89
CA ARG A 84 4.82 -16.80 -10.95
C ARG A 84 4.74 -16.22 -12.36
N GLU A 85 5.86 -16.10 -13.07
CA GLU A 85 5.90 -15.65 -14.46
C GLU A 85 5.14 -16.61 -15.39
N ALA A 86 5.25 -17.93 -15.18
CA ALA A 86 4.51 -18.93 -15.95
C ALA A 86 3.00 -18.80 -15.73
N ALA A 87 2.56 -18.64 -14.49
CA ALA A 87 1.15 -18.38 -14.16
C ALA A 87 0.63 -17.10 -14.85
N LEU A 88 1.39 -16.00 -14.74
CA LEU A 88 1.05 -14.72 -15.39
C LEU A 88 1.03 -14.81 -16.93
N ALA A 89 1.91 -15.63 -17.52
CA ALA A 89 1.91 -15.87 -18.95
C ALA A 89 0.65 -16.63 -19.39
N ALA A 90 0.23 -17.65 -18.63
CA ALA A 90 -1.01 -18.38 -18.90
C ALA A 90 -2.25 -17.48 -18.76
N GLU A 91 -2.35 -16.70 -17.68
CA GLU A 91 -3.42 -15.72 -17.46
C GLU A 91 -3.50 -14.69 -18.61
N ARG A 92 -2.34 -14.26 -19.11
CA ARG A 92 -2.25 -13.30 -20.23
C ARG A 92 -2.66 -13.92 -21.56
N ALA A 93 -2.25 -15.17 -21.82
CA ALA A 93 -2.63 -15.91 -23.02
C ALA A 93 -4.14 -16.18 -23.06
N ALA A 94 -4.72 -16.64 -21.94
CA ALA A 94 -6.16 -16.87 -21.81
C ALA A 94 -6.98 -15.58 -22.03
N ALA A 95 -6.45 -14.44 -21.61
CA ALA A 95 -7.09 -13.13 -21.78
C ALA A 95 -6.78 -12.44 -23.13
N GLY A 96 -5.97 -13.04 -24.00
CA GLY A 96 -5.58 -12.43 -25.28
C GLY A 96 -4.80 -11.10 -25.14
N ARG A 97 -4.10 -10.88 -24.02
CA ARG A 97 -3.41 -9.60 -23.75
C ARG A 97 -1.97 -9.63 -24.27
N ALA A 98 -1.55 -8.54 -24.90
CA ALA A 98 -0.15 -8.33 -25.29
C ALA A 98 0.66 -7.66 -24.15
N VAL A 99 1.99 -7.71 -24.26
CA VAL A 99 2.89 -6.91 -23.42
C VAL A 99 3.37 -5.66 -24.13
N LEU A 100 3.67 -4.60 -23.39
CA LEU A 100 4.15 -3.34 -23.93
C LEU A 100 5.57 -3.46 -24.55
N GLY A 101 6.50 -4.08 -23.82
CA GLY A 101 7.88 -4.30 -24.22
C GLY A 101 8.86 -3.22 -23.71
N PRO A 102 10.15 -3.57 -23.43
CA PRO A 102 11.10 -2.66 -22.78
C PRO A 102 11.33 -1.33 -23.51
N ARG A 103 11.36 -1.36 -24.85
CA ARG A 103 11.55 -0.15 -25.67
C ARG A 103 10.43 0.87 -25.46
N ARG A 104 9.17 0.40 -25.41
CA ARG A 104 8.00 1.26 -25.22
C ARG A 104 7.87 1.73 -23.78
N VAL A 105 8.30 0.91 -22.81
CA VAL A 105 8.43 1.33 -21.39
C VAL A 105 9.40 2.51 -21.27
N LEU A 106 10.59 2.41 -21.88
CA LEU A 106 11.59 3.48 -21.84
C LEU A 106 11.18 4.75 -22.58
N ALA A 107 10.28 4.64 -23.56
CA ALA A 107 9.75 5.79 -24.29
C ALA A 107 8.70 6.59 -23.49
N GLN A 108 8.21 6.07 -22.36
CA GLN A 108 7.26 6.78 -21.50
C GLN A 108 7.99 7.81 -20.64
N SER A 109 7.41 9.01 -20.48
CA SER A 109 7.92 9.96 -19.52
C SER A 109 7.49 9.53 -18.11
N PRO A 110 8.41 9.48 -17.12
CA PRO A 110 8.06 9.22 -15.72
C PRO A 110 7.14 10.27 -15.10
N LEU A 111 7.01 11.45 -15.74
CA LEU A 111 6.18 12.56 -15.29
C LEU A 111 4.84 12.62 -16.06
N ASP A 112 4.60 11.71 -17.00
CA ASP A 112 3.34 11.67 -17.73
C ASP A 112 2.18 11.33 -16.80
N THR A 113 1.05 11.97 -17.08
CA THR A 113 -0.22 11.73 -16.38
C THR A 113 -1.24 11.28 -17.42
N PRO A 114 -2.16 10.35 -17.08
CA PRO A 114 -3.24 10.00 -17.98
C PRO A 114 -4.00 11.25 -18.45
N PRO A 115 -4.29 11.39 -19.76
CA PRO A 115 -5.03 12.54 -20.28
C PRO A 115 -6.49 12.56 -19.80
N THR A 116 -7.00 11.42 -19.33
CA THR A 116 -8.37 11.28 -18.84
C THR A 116 -8.49 11.77 -17.40
N HIS A 117 -9.43 12.67 -17.15
CA HIS A 117 -9.76 13.06 -15.78
C HIS A 117 -10.54 11.95 -15.06
N ALA A 118 -10.17 11.69 -13.81
CA ALA A 118 -10.96 10.83 -12.95
C ALA A 118 -12.41 11.35 -12.88
N PRO A 119 -13.42 10.47 -13.00
CA PRO A 119 -14.83 10.86 -12.94
C PRO A 119 -15.12 11.59 -11.64
N ARG A 120 -15.54 12.86 -11.76
CA ARG A 120 -15.91 13.70 -10.62
C ARG A 120 -17.33 13.37 -10.17
N ARG A 121 -17.64 13.64 -8.90
CA ARG A 121 -18.98 13.45 -8.30
C ARG A 121 -19.47 11.99 -8.24
N GLN A 122 -18.56 11.02 -8.20
CA GLN A 122 -18.94 9.67 -7.81
C GLN A 122 -19.34 9.62 -6.33
N LEU A 123 -20.28 8.71 -5.99
CA LEU A 123 -20.64 8.42 -4.61
C LEU A 123 -19.38 7.98 -3.84
N SER A 124 -18.97 8.77 -2.85
CA SER A 124 -17.94 8.41 -1.86
C SER A 124 -18.66 8.00 -0.57
N PRO A 125 -19.06 6.72 -0.43
CA PRO A 125 -19.78 6.28 0.75
C PRO A 125 -18.87 6.38 1.97
N ARG A 126 -19.38 6.98 3.05
CA ARG A 126 -18.66 7.05 4.35
C ARG A 126 -18.32 5.67 4.91
N VAL A 127 -19.11 4.65 4.56
CA VAL A 127 -18.89 3.25 4.95
C VAL A 127 -18.83 2.41 3.68
N ALA A 128 -17.67 1.79 3.42
CA ALA A 128 -17.52 0.81 2.36
C ALA A 128 -17.94 -0.57 2.89
N SER A 129 -18.99 -1.15 2.32
CA SER A 129 -19.43 -2.52 2.62
C SER A 129 -20.02 -3.16 1.37
N THR A 130 -19.78 -4.47 1.19
CA THR A 130 -20.39 -5.30 0.16
C THR A 130 -21.87 -5.57 0.44
N ASN A 131 -22.30 -5.49 1.71
CA ASN A 131 -23.68 -5.68 2.11
C ASN A 131 -24.44 -4.34 2.09
N LYS A 132 -25.51 -4.27 1.29
CA LYS A 132 -26.37 -3.08 1.14
C LYS A 132 -26.97 -2.63 2.48
N TRP A 133 -27.45 -3.55 3.30
CA TRP A 133 -28.10 -3.24 4.57
C TRP A 133 -27.09 -2.70 5.59
N ALA A 134 -25.94 -3.33 5.71
CA ALA A 134 -24.85 -2.84 6.57
C ALA A 134 -24.40 -1.42 6.16
N ARG A 135 -24.39 -1.12 4.87
CA ARG A 135 -24.05 0.21 4.35
C ARG A 135 -25.09 1.29 4.68
N ILE A 136 -26.36 0.93 4.82
CA ILE A 136 -27.45 1.85 5.21
C ILE A 136 -27.49 2.01 6.73
N GLU A 137 -27.34 0.91 7.44
CA GLU A 137 -27.42 0.86 8.90
C GLU A 137 -26.28 1.62 9.57
N ALA A 138 -25.05 1.50 9.06
CA ALA A 138 -23.89 2.13 9.69
C ALA A 138 -23.98 3.68 9.77
N PRO A 139 -24.39 4.41 8.72
CA PRO A 139 -24.71 5.83 8.82
C PRO A 139 -25.82 6.17 9.82
N GLN A 140 -26.85 5.33 9.93
CA GLN A 140 -27.95 5.53 10.88
C GLN A 140 -27.47 5.38 12.33
N ARG A 141 -26.69 4.32 12.61
CA ARG A 141 -26.04 4.12 13.92
C ARG A 141 -25.10 5.29 14.26
N LEU A 142 -24.31 5.76 13.30
CA LEU A 142 -23.44 6.92 13.49
C LEU A 142 -24.23 8.20 13.79
N LYS A 143 -25.35 8.43 13.09
CA LYS A 143 -26.23 9.58 13.36
C LYS A 143 -26.79 9.52 14.77
N ALA A 144 -27.33 8.36 15.18
CA ALA A 144 -27.88 8.17 16.52
C ALA A 144 -26.82 8.36 17.61
N PHE A 145 -25.60 7.85 17.40
CA PHE A 145 -24.48 8.10 18.31
C PHE A 145 -24.15 9.59 18.43
N LEU A 146 -24.03 10.30 17.30
CA LEU A 146 -23.69 11.73 17.29
C LEU A 146 -24.77 12.59 17.95
N GLU A 147 -26.04 12.24 17.78
CA GLU A 147 -27.16 12.92 18.45
C GLU A 147 -27.08 12.75 19.97
N HIS A 148 -26.95 11.52 20.47
CA HIS A 148 -26.79 11.26 21.90
C HIS A 148 -25.54 11.92 22.48
N TYR A 149 -24.41 11.84 21.76
CA TYR A 149 -23.17 12.48 22.18
C TYR A 149 -23.32 13.99 22.29
N ARG A 150 -23.99 14.65 21.33
CA ARG A 150 -24.20 16.10 21.35
C ARG A 150 -25.09 16.54 22.51
N CYS A 151 -26.19 15.82 22.76
CA CYS A 151 -27.05 16.08 23.91
C CYS A 151 -26.27 15.95 25.22
N ALA A 152 -25.51 14.87 25.38
CA ALA A 152 -24.67 14.65 26.56
C ALA A 152 -23.60 15.74 26.72
N TRP A 153 -22.96 16.13 25.63
CA TRP A 153 -21.93 17.18 25.62
C TRP A 153 -22.48 18.55 26.01
N VAL A 154 -23.68 18.92 25.56
CA VAL A 154 -24.33 20.19 25.94
C VAL A 154 -24.61 20.21 27.45
N ALA A 155 -25.20 19.14 27.99
CA ALA A 155 -25.50 19.03 29.41
C ALA A 155 -24.22 19.00 30.29
N PHE A 156 -23.19 18.31 29.82
CA PHE A 156 -21.88 18.29 30.48
C PHE A 156 -21.22 19.68 30.48
N ARG A 157 -21.28 20.39 29.36
CA ARG A 157 -20.78 21.77 29.25
C ARG A 157 -21.55 22.78 30.09
N SER A 158 -22.84 22.55 30.34
CA SER A 158 -23.64 23.38 31.25
C SER A 158 -23.40 23.04 32.73
N GLY A 159 -22.48 22.13 33.04
CA GLY A 159 -22.04 21.83 34.40
C GLY A 159 -22.64 20.56 35.02
N VAL A 160 -23.52 19.84 34.32
CA VAL A 160 -24.09 18.58 34.82
C VAL A 160 -23.05 17.48 34.67
N ARG A 161 -22.57 16.90 35.78
CA ARG A 161 -21.47 15.92 35.75
C ARG A 161 -21.93 14.47 35.67
N ASP A 162 -23.18 14.17 36.07
CA ASP A 162 -23.76 12.82 36.04
C ASP A 162 -24.36 12.43 34.68
N VAL A 163 -24.01 13.16 33.63
CA VAL A 163 -24.52 12.91 32.28
C VAL A 163 -23.86 11.66 31.71
N VAL A 164 -24.69 10.70 31.27
CA VAL A 164 -24.23 9.46 30.66
C VAL A 164 -23.98 9.66 29.16
N PHE A 165 -22.73 9.49 28.74
CA PHE A 165 -22.34 9.52 27.32
C PHE A 165 -22.61 8.16 26.64
N PRO A 166 -22.91 8.16 25.33
CA PRO A 166 -23.14 6.91 24.60
C PRO A 166 -21.88 6.04 24.52
N PRO A 167 -22.03 4.70 24.38
CA PRO A 167 -20.91 3.78 24.23
C PRO A 167 -20.08 4.15 22.99
N GLY A 168 -18.75 4.09 23.12
CA GLY A 168 -17.82 4.57 22.08
C GLY A 168 -17.18 5.94 22.40
N THR A 169 -17.54 6.57 23.52
CA THR A 169 -17.04 7.88 23.96
C THR A 169 -15.76 7.79 24.82
N TYR A 170 -14.71 7.13 24.31
CA TYR A 170 -13.51 6.81 25.10
C TYR A 170 -12.68 8.02 25.54
N ALA A 171 -12.48 9.01 24.67
CA ALA A 171 -11.62 10.16 24.98
C ALA A 171 -12.19 11.01 26.13
N MET A 172 -13.50 11.23 26.17
CA MET A 172 -14.14 12.00 27.26
C MET A 172 -14.07 11.25 28.59
N ARG A 173 -14.14 9.91 28.57
CA ARG A 173 -13.94 9.10 29.77
C ARG A 173 -12.52 9.26 30.31
N LEU A 174 -11.52 9.12 29.44
CA LEU A 174 -10.11 9.15 29.85
C LEU A 174 -9.65 10.53 30.31
N HIS A 175 -10.11 11.60 29.66
CA HIS A 175 -9.61 12.95 29.91
C HIS A 175 -10.53 13.82 30.76
N ALA A 176 -11.84 13.54 30.79
CA ALA A 176 -12.82 14.36 31.51
C ALA A 176 -13.64 13.58 32.56
N GLY A 177 -13.38 12.27 32.73
CA GLY A 177 -13.97 11.47 33.80
C GLY A 177 -15.49 11.26 33.70
N VAL A 178 -16.06 11.35 32.50
CA VAL A 178 -17.53 11.30 32.31
C VAL A 178 -18.12 9.91 32.54
N CYS A 179 -19.38 9.86 32.98
CA CYS A 179 -20.18 8.64 33.04
C CYS A 179 -20.47 8.13 31.61
N TRP A 180 -20.51 6.82 31.42
CA TRP A 180 -20.74 6.20 30.11
C TRP A 180 -21.64 4.97 30.23
N ALA A 181 -22.45 4.73 29.20
CA ALA A 181 -23.25 3.51 29.11
C ALA A 181 -22.37 2.34 28.65
N ALA A 182 -22.63 1.15 29.21
CA ALA A 182 -21.96 -0.08 28.79
C ALA A 182 -22.30 -0.42 27.32
N PRO A 183 -21.34 -0.95 26.54
CA PRO A 183 -21.64 -1.41 25.20
C PRO A 183 -22.60 -2.62 25.25
N SER A 184 -23.64 -2.54 24.43
CA SER A 184 -24.60 -3.61 24.13
C SER A 184 -24.13 -4.47 22.96
#